data_AF-A0A495ZD47-F1
#
_entry.id   AF-A0A495ZD47-F1
#
_cell.length_a   1.000
_cell.length_b   1.000
_cell.length_c   1.000
_cell.angle_alpha   90.00
_cell.angle_beta   90.00
_cell.angle_gamma   90.00
#
_symmetry.space_group_name_H-M   'P 1'
#
loop_
_entity.id
_entity.type
_entity.pdbx_description
1 polymer ?
#
loop_
_entity_poly.entity_id
_entity_poly.type
_entity_poly.pdbx_seq_one_letter_code
_entity_poly.pdbx_strand_id
1 'polypeptide(L)' 'MTTEQATSLKTTLESMFEHIAQKESIIEDLEQIEKLQQEIGSTVPSQLRHYLQRRSYTKALDFLRDDFAADTD' A
#
# COMPACT_ATOMS: atom_id res chain seq x y z
N MET A 1 11.90 3.01 4.30
CA MET A 1 10.47 3.20 4.59
C MET A 1 10.33 3.21 6.09
N THR A 2 9.59 4.15 6.67
CA THR A 2 9.27 4.11 8.11
C THR A 2 8.08 3.18 8.36
N THR A 3 7.95 2.65 9.57
CA THR A 3 6.80 1.83 9.97
C THR A 3 5.48 2.58 9.78
N GLU A 4 5.45 3.88 10.06
CA GLU A 4 4.26 4.72 9.84
C GLU A 4 3.85 4.79 8.37
N GLN A 5 4.82 4.93 7.45
CA GLN A 5 4.56 4.93 6.01
C GLN A 5 4.06 3.57 5.52
N ALA A 6 4.63 2.49 6.04
CA ALA A 6 4.22 1.12 5.73
C ALA A 6 2.77 0.86 6.14
N THR A 7 2.45 1.23 7.38
CA THR A 7 1.10 1.11 7.95
C THR A 7 0.12 1.98 7.18
N SER A 8 0.48 3.22 6.85
CA SER A 8 -0.39 4.10 6.06
C SER A 8 -0.68 3.51 4.68
N LEU A 9 0.34 3.02 3.96
CA LEU A 9 0.16 2.38 2.66
C LEU A 9 -0.69 1.11 2.76
N LYS A 10 -0.46 0.27 3.78
CA LYS A 10 -1.25 -0.93 4.03
C LYS A 10 -2.72 -0.58 4.25
N THR A 11 -3.01 0.36 5.16
CA THR A 11 -4.37 0.79 5.48
C THR A 11 -5.07 1.39 4.25
N THR A 12 -4.39 2.21 3.45
CA THR A 12 -4.97 2.75 2.22
C THR A 12 -5.28 1.66 1.21
N LEU A 13 -4.41 0.66 1.05
CA LEU A 13 -4.68 -0.48 0.17
C LEU A 13 -5.87 -1.31 0.67
N GLU A 14 -5.99 -1.55 1.97
CA GLU A 14 -7.10 -2.27 2.59
C GLU A 14 -8.43 -1.52 2.41
N SER A 15 -8.43 -0.20 2.67
CA SER A 15 -9.57 0.69 2.46
C SER A 15 -10.02 0.69 1.00
N MET A 16 -9.07 0.79 0.06
CA MET A 16 -9.36 0.71 -1.37
C MET A 16 -10.08 -0.60 -1.72
N PHE A 17 -9.61 -1.75 -1.22
CA PHE A 17 -10.25 -3.03 -1.49
C PHE A 17 -11.64 -3.13 -0.86
N GLU A 18 -11.85 -2.53 0.32
CA GLU A 18 -13.16 -2.44 0.95
C GLU A 18 -14.12 -1.58 0.11
N HIS A 19 -13.71 -0.39 -0.32
CA HIS A 19 -14.50 0.47 -1.21
C HIS A 19 -14.83 -0.23 -2.53
N ILE A 20 -13.89 -0.97 -3.13
CA ILE A 20 -14.16 -1.81 -4.32
C ILE A 20 -15.26 -2.84 -4.03
N ALA A 21 -15.19 -3.53 -2.88
CA ALA A 21 -16.19 -4.52 -2.49
C ALA A 21 -17.58 -3.89 -2.27
N GLN A 22 -17.61 -2.66 -1.75
CA GLN A 22 -18.82 -1.87 -1.53
C GLN A 22 -19.33 -1.15 -2.79
N LYS A 23 -18.58 -1.18 -3.90
CA LYS A 23 -18.83 -0.43 -5.15
C LYS A 23 -18.79 1.09 -4.97
N GLU A 24 -17.98 1.55 -4.03
CA GLU A 24 -17.74 2.96 -3.77
C GLU A 24 -16.60 3.50 -4.65
N SER A 25 -16.46 4.83 -4.69
CA SER A 25 -15.40 5.49 -5.44
C SER A 25 -14.05 5.24 -4.76
N ILE A 26 -13.05 4.84 -5.55
CA ILE A 26 -11.68 4.58 -5.07
C ILE A 26 -10.69 5.66 -5.53
N ILE A 27 -11.19 6.77 -6.08
CA ILE A 27 -10.33 7.81 -6.67
C ILE A 27 -9.42 8.42 -5.59
N GLU A 28 -9.98 8.74 -4.43
CA GLU A 28 -9.22 9.30 -3.29
C GLU A 28 -8.19 8.30 -2.77
N ASP A 29 -8.51 7.00 -2.74
CA ASP A 29 -7.57 5.96 -2.34
C ASP A 29 -6.39 5.88 -3.32
N LEU A 30 -6.65 5.96 -4.62
CA LEU A 30 -5.61 5.92 -5.66
C LEU A 30 -4.70 7.14 -5.58
N GLU A 31 -5.26 8.34 -5.37
CA GLU A 31 -4.48 9.57 -5.17
C GLU A 31 -3.58 9.46 -3.93
N GLN A 32 -4.11 8.92 -2.83
CA GLN A 32 -3.35 8.71 -1.62
C GLN A 32 -2.24 7.66 -1.81
N ILE A 33 -2.50 6.57 -2.54
CA ILE A 33 -1.47 5.57 -2.88
C ILE A 33 -0.36 6.18 -3.74
N GLU A 34 -0.71 6.98 -4.75
CA GLU A 34 0.29 7.64 -5.60
C GLU A 34 1.14 8.64 -4.80
N LYS A 35 0.52 9.42 -3.91
CA LYS A 35 1.23 10.32 -3.00
C LYS A 35 2.20 9.56 -2.09
N LEU A 36 1.73 8.50 -1.43
CA LEU A 36 2.57 7.64 -0.59
C LEU A 36 3.71 7.01 -1.42
N GLN A 37 3.45 6.58 -2.65
CA GLN A 37 4.48 6.04 -3.53
C GLN A 37 5.59 7.06 -3.82
N GLN A 38 5.25 8.34 -4.02
CA GLN A 38 6.24 9.40 -4.22
C GLN A 38 7.00 9.72 -2.92
N GLU A 39 6.29 9.80 -1.79
CA GLU A 39 6.86 10.14 -0.48
C GLU A 39 7.81 9.06 0.04
N ILE A 40 7.49 7.78 -0.17
CA ILE A 40 8.35 6.68 0.29
C ILE A 40 9.60 6.55 -0.60
N GLY A 41 9.51 6.99 -1.86
CA GLY A 41 10.67 7.20 -2.75
C GLY A 41 11.57 5.97 -2.90
N SER A 42 12.89 6.15 -2.80
CA SER A 42 13.91 5.09 -2.92
C SER A 42 14.00 4.17 -1.69
N THR A 43 13.23 4.45 -0.64
CA THR A 43 13.39 3.78 0.66
C THR A 43 12.48 2.57 0.82
N VAL A 44 11.60 2.29 -0.16
CA VAL A 44 10.83 1.04 -0.23
C VAL A 44 11.72 -0.13 -0.67
N PRO A 45 11.42 -1.35 -0.19
CA PRO A 45 11.91 -2.57 -0.82
C PRO A 45 11.64 -2.55 -2.33
N SER A 46 12.63 -2.95 -3.12
CA SER A 46 12.55 -2.97 -4.59
C SER A 46 11.36 -3.78 -5.12
N GLN A 47 10.97 -4.83 -4.38
CA GLN A 47 9.83 -5.68 -4.69
C GLN A 47 8.49 -4.96 -4.48
N LEU A 48 8.30 -4.28 -3.36
CA LEU A 48 7.11 -3.45 -3.11
C LEU A 48 6.98 -2.34 -4.15
N ARG A 49 8.09 -1.67 -4.48
CA ARG A 49 8.13 -0.65 -5.54
C ARG A 49 7.64 -1.20 -6.87
N HIS A 50 8.10 -2.40 -7.24
CA HIS A 50 7.70 -3.07 -8.48
C HIS A 50 6.19 -3.34 -8.52
N TYR A 51 5.61 -3.82 -7.41
CA TYR A 51 4.17 -4.07 -7.32
C TYR A 51 3.36 -2.79 -7.47
N LEU A 52 3.76 -1.71 -6.79
CA LEU A 52 3.08 -0.41 -6.89
C LEU A 52 3.17 0.16 -8.32
N GLN A 53 4.34 0.09 -8.97
CA GLN A 53 4.52 0.56 -10.35
C GLN A 53 3.67 -0.21 -11.37
N ARG A 54 3.42 -1.50 -11.13
CA ARG A 54 2.57 -2.34 -11.97
C ARG A 54 1.10 -2.31 -11.56
N ARG A 55 0.71 -1.44 -10.62
CA ARG A 55 -0.63 -1.38 -10.03
C ARG A 55 -1.12 -2.75 -9.53
N SER A 56 -0.17 -3.58 -9.10
CA SER A 56 -0.43 -4.90 -8.52
C SER A 56 -0.71 -4.74 -7.02
N TYR A 57 -1.76 -3.98 -6.70
CA TYR A 57 -2.10 -3.59 -5.32
C TYR A 57 -2.35 -4.77 -4.39
N THR A 58 -2.87 -5.89 -4.91
CA THR A 58 -3.02 -7.13 -4.14
C THR A 58 -1.67 -7.67 -3.68
N LYS A 59 -0.69 -7.74 -4.58
CA LYS A 59 0.68 -8.20 -4.24
C LYS A 59 1.41 -7.20 -3.33
N ALA A 60 1.15 -5.91 -3.51
CA ALA A 60 1.69 -4.89 -2.62
C ALA A 60 1.14 -5.06 -1.20
N LEU A 61 -0.16 -5.32 -1.07
CA LEU A 61 -0.79 -5.58 0.21
C LEU A 61 -0.30 -6.88 0.85
N ASP A 62 -0.21 -7.97 0.10
CA ASP A 62 0.35 -9.24 0.61
C ASP A 62 1.79 -9.05 1.09
N PHE A 63 2.62 -8.35 0.32
CA PHE A 63 3.99 -8.03 0.74
C PHE A 63 4.01 -7.23 2.06
N LEU A 64 3.14 -6.22 2.19
CA LEU A 64 3.05 -5.44 3.43
C LEU A 64 2.51 -6.27 4.61
N ARG A 65 1.63 -7.24 4.36
CA ARG A 65 1.14 -8.15 5.39
C ARG A 65 2.23 -9.08 5.88
N ASP A 66 2.98 -9.69 4.98
CA ASP A 66 4.00 -10.68 5.35
C ASP A 66 5.24 -10.03 6.01
N ASP A 67 5.70 -8.89 5.49
CA ASP A 67 6.93 -8.23 5.96
C ASP A 67 6.70 -7.37 7.23
N PHE A 68 5.49 -6.80 7.42
CA PHE A 68 5.17 -5.96 8.59
C PHE A 68 4.31 -6.65 9.67
N ALA A 69 3.75 -7.85 9.44
CA ALA A 69 3.12 -8.60 10.51
C ALA A 69 4.12 -9.07 11.59
N ALA A 70 5.41 -9.12 11.26
CA ALA A 70 6.47 -9.51 12.19
C ALA A 70 6.81 -8.45 13.26
N ASP A 71 6.32 -7.21 13.12
CA ASP A 71 6.61 -6.09 14.04
C ASP A 71 5.45 -5.81 15.03
N THR A 72 4.39 -6.62 15.00
CA THR A 72 3.23 -6.56 15.92
C THR A 72 3.05 -7.89 16.65
N ASP A 73 3.97 -8.24 17.54
CA ASP A 73 3.76 -9.16 18.68
C ASP A 73 4.46 -8.60 19.93
#